data_AF-A0A235G7Q7-F1
#
_entry.id   AF-A0A235G7Q7-F1
#
_cell.length_a   1.000
_cell.length_b   1.000
_cell.length_c   1.000
_cell.angle_alpha   90.00
_cell.angle_beta   90.00
_cell.angle_gamma   90.00
#
_symmetry.space_group_name_H-M   'P 1'
#
loop_
_entity.id
_entity.type
_entity.pdbx_description
1 polymer ?
#
loop_
_entity_poly.entity_id
_entity_poly.type
_entity_poly.pdbx_seq_one_letter_code
_entity_poly.pdbx_strand_id
1 'polypeptide(L)'
;MSTQDEFERLDCSAVIADVWLMLDGECDDASRARLQRHIDDCGSCLAAYGIEEKVKSLISRKCGGDHAPESLRQRLTIELRRTIVITTTETDN
;
A
#
# COMPACT_ATOMS: atom_id res chain seq x y z
N MET A 1 -2.81 -12.06 -34.35
CA MET A 1 -2.46 -11.46 -33.06
C MET A 1 -3.71 -11.52 -32.22
N SER A 2 -3.70 -12.34 -31.16
CA SER A 2 -4.91 -12.73 -30.43
C SER A 2 -5.39 -11.57 -29.57
N THR A 3 -6.69 -11.29 -29.57
CA THR A 3 -7.32 -10.23 -28.75
C THR A 3 -7.00 -10.37 -27.26
N GLN A 4 -6.73 -11.60 -26.82
CA GLN A 4 -6.40 -11.95 -25.43
C GLN A 4 -5.10 -11.31 -24.91
N ASP A 5 -4.09 -11.13 -25.77
CA ASP A 5 -2.80 -10.51 -25.43
C ASP A 5 -2.93 -8.99 -25.20
N GLU A 6 -3.89 -8.35 -25.88
CA GLU A 6 -4.19 -6.93 -25.69
C GLU A 6 -4.94 -6.68 -24.37
N PHE A 7 -5.90 -7.56 -24.02
CA PHE A 7 -6.61 -7.50 -22.74
C PHE A 7 -5.70 -7.78 -21.54
N GLU A 8 -4.80 -8.77 -21.62
CA GLU A 8 -3.81 -9.06 -20.58
C GLU A 8 -2.84 -7.88 -20.37
N ARG A 9 -2.40 -7.24 -21.46
CA ARG A 9 -1.57 -6.01 -21.38
C ARG A 9 -2.30 -4.84 -20.74
N LEU A 10 -3.59 -4.66 -21.01
CA LEU A 10 -4.41 -3.61 -20.39
C LEU A 10 -4.58 -3.87 -18.88
N ASP A 11 -4.79 -5.12 -18.46
CA ASP A 11 -4.90 -5.49 -17.03
C ASP A 11 -3.56 -5.31 -16.30
N CYS A 12 -2.42 -5.68 -16.93
CA CYS A 12 -1.09 -5.43 -16.37
C CYS A 12 -0.83 -3.94 -16.12
N SER A 13 -1.23 -3.06 -17.06
CA SER A 13 -1.00 -1.62 -16.92
C SER A 13 -1.78 -1.00 -15.75
N ALA A 14 -3.00 -1.48 -15.51
CA ALA A 14 -3.81 -1.05 -14.37
C ALA A 14 -3.21 -1.56 -13.05
N VAL A 15 -2.78 -2.83 -13.01
CA VAL A 15 -2.14 -3.43 -11.83
C VAL A 15 -0.89 -2.64 -11.43
N ILE A 16 -0.01 -2.31 -12.39
CA ILE A 16 1.22 -1.55 -12.10
C ILE A 16 0.92 -0.14 -11.60
N ALA A 17 -0.13 0.52 -12.09
CA ALA A 17 -0.51 1.84 -11.58
C ALA A 17 -0.90 1.79 -10.09
N ASP A 18 -1.55 0.70 -9.66
CA ASP A 18 -2.05 0.54 -8.29
C ASP A 18 -1.04 -0.10 -7.33
N VAL A 19 0.12 -0.59 -7.80
CA VAL A 19 1.19 -1.16 -6.95
C VAL A 19 1.66 -0.16 -5.89
N TRP A 20 1.74 1.13 -6.21
CA TRP A 20 2.16 2.16 -5.26
C TRP A 20 1.19 2.31 -4.10
N LEU A 21 -0.12 2.35 -4.39
CA LEU A 21 -1.17 2.39 -3.38
C LEU A 21 -1.11 1.15 -2.47
N MET A 22 -0.89 -0.03 -3.07
CA MET A 22 -0.74 -1.27 -2.30
C MET A 22 0.47 -1.20 -1.36
N LEU A 23 1.63 -0.75 -1.86
CA LEU A 23 2.87 -0.65 -1.11
C LEU A 23 2.75 0.39 0.02
N ASP A 24 2.07 1.52 -0.21
CA ASP A 24 1.82 2.57 0.78
C ASP A 24 0.76 2.19 1.82
N GLY A 25 0.03 1.09 1.61
CA GLY A 25 -1.03 0.66 2.51
C GLY A 25 -2.34 1.40 2.30
N GLU A 26 -2.49 2.09 1.17
CA GLU A 26 -3.65 2.91 0.81
C GLU A 26 -4.69 2.15 -0.04
N CYS A 27 -4.46 0.87 -0.34
CA CYS A 27 -5.47 0.00 -0.95
C CYS A 27 -6.41 -0.62 0.09
N ASP A 28 -7.69 -0.70 -0.25
CA ASP A 28 -8.66 -1.54 0.44
C ASP A 28 -8.34 -3.05 0.26
N ASP A 29 -8.98 -3.88 1.09
CA ASP A 29 -8.72 -5.33 1.13
C ASP A 29 -9.08 -6.05 -0.19
N ALA A 30 -10.14 -5.61 -0.87
CA ALA A 30 -10.57 -6.21 -2.13
C ALA A 30 -9.59 -5.88 -3.26
N SER A 31 -9.16 -4.62 -3.35
CA SER A 31 -8.14 -4.15 -4.28
C SER A 31 -6.81 -4.86 -4.05
N ARG A 32 -6.38 -4.98 -2.78
CA ARG A 32 -5.17 -5.73 -2.41
C ARG A 32 -5.24 -7.19 -2.86
N ALA A 33 -6.36 -7.87 -2.62
CA ALA A 33 -6.52 -9.28 -3.02
C ALA A 33 -6.53 -9.47 -4.54
N ARG A 34 -7.15 -8.56 -5.29
CA ARG A 34 -7.14 -8.58 -6.77
C ARG A 34 -5.72 -8.42 -7.32
N LEU A 35 -5.01 -7.40 -6.84
CA LEU A 35 -3.65 -7.09 -7.26
C LEU A 35 -2.70 -8.24 -6.93
N GLN A 36 -2.79 -8.81 -5.72
CA GLN A 36 -1.96 -9.94 -5.31
C GLN A 36 -2.15 -11.15 -6.24
N ARG A 37 -3.41 -11.50 -6.55
CA ARG A 37 -3.71 -12.60 -7.48
C ARG A 37 -3.06 -12.39 -8.83
N HIS A 38 -3.19 -11.18 -9.40
CA HIS A 38 -2.57 -10.90 -10.70
C HIS A 38 -1.04 -10.97 -10.63
N ILE A 39 -0.43 -10.42 -9.58
CA ILE A 39 1.03 -10.48 -9.38
C ILE A 39 1.52 -11.93 -9.27
N ASP A 40 0.77 -12.80 -8.59
CA ASP A 40 1.11 -14.22 -8.42
C ASP A 40 1.00 -15.00 -9.75
N ASP A 41 0.03 -14.65 -10.60
CA ASP A 41 -0.23 -15.31 -11.88
C ASP A 41 0.61 -14.72 -13.05
N CYS A 42 1.13 -13.50 -12.90
CA CYS A 42 1.80 -12.74 -13.96
C CYS A 42 3.26 -12.41 -13.62
N GLY A 43 4.19 -13.13 -14.24
CA GLY A 43 5.64 -12.97 -13.98
C GLY A 43 6.22 -11.59 -14.33
N SER A 44 5.65 -10.87 -15.31
CA SER A 44 6.08 -9.51 -15.65
C SER A 44 5.68 -8.51 -14.56
N CYS A 45 4.45 -8.63 -14.03
CA CYS A 45 3.98 -7.83 -12.91
C CYS A 45 4.72 -8.16 -11.62
N LEU A 46 5.06 -9.43 -11.37
CA LEU A 46 5.91 -9.83 -10.25
C LEU A 46 7.29 -9.17 -10.30
N ALA A 47 7.93 -9.16 -11.48
CA ALA A 47 9.22 -8.52 -11.66
C ALA A 47 9.15 -7.01 -11.41
N ALA A 48 8.13 -6.34 -11.95
CA ALA A 48 7.91 -4.91 -11.75
C ALA A 48 7.63 -4.58 -10.28
N TYR A 49 6.71 -5.30 -9.62
CA TYR A 49 6.42 -5.17 -8.19
C TYR A 49 7.70 -5.28 -7.34
N GLY A 50 8.53 -6.29 -7.60
CA GLY A 50 9.77 -6.50 -6.86
C GLY A 50 10.81 -5.40 -7.06
N ILE A 51 10.78 -4.66 -8.17
CA ILE A 51 11.60 -3.46 -8.36
C ILE A 51 11.06 -2.32 -7.49
N GLU A 52 9.76 -2.04 -7.56
CA GLU A 52 9.14 -0.94 -6.81
C GLU A 52 9.28 -1.12 -5.29
N GLU A 53 9.10 -2.33 -4.79
CA GLU A 53 9.31 -2.66 -3.37
C GLU A 53 10.76 -2.35 -2.94
N LYS A 54 11.76 -2.74 -3.75
CA LYS A 54 13.17 -2.49 -3.48
C LYS A 54 13.50 -1.00 -3.51
N VAL A 55 12.95 -0.26 -4.47
CA VAL A 55 13.12 1.19 -4.59
C VAL A 55 12.54 1.88 -3.35
N LYS A 56 11.30 1.54 -2.98
CA LYS A 56 10.66 2.07 -1.78
C LYS A 56 11.46 1.78 -0.51
N SER A 57 11.95 0.54 -0.35
CA SER A 57 12.81 0.15 0.78
C SER A 57 14.13 0.93 0.81
N LEU A 58 14.73 1.19 -0.35
CA LEU A 58 15.95 1.98 -0.45
C LEU A 58 15.71 3.44 -0.05
N ILE A 59 14.64 4.05 -0.55
CA ILE A 59 14.24 5.43 -0.22
C ILE A 59 13.96 5.55 1.28
N SER A 60 13.17 4.65 1.85
CA SER A 60 12.87 4.63 3.29
C SER A 60 14.16 4.62 4.13
N ARG A 61 15.15 3.81 3.76
CA ARG A 61 16.44 3.71 4.49
C ARG A 61 17.36 4.91 4.29
N LYS A 62 17.32 5.58 3.14
CA LYS A 62 18.27 6.65 2.78
C LYS A 62 17.72 8.05 2.98
N CYS A 63 16.40 8.20 2.92
CA CYS A 63 15.69 9.47 2.93
C CYS A 63 14.68 9.57 4.08
N GLY A 64 14.42 8.50 4.84
CA GLY A 64 13.52 8.51 6.01
C GLY A 64 14.13 9.07 7.30
N GLY A 65 15.23 9.82 7.20
CA GLY A 65 16.06 10.25 8.34
C GLY A 65 15.50 11.39 9.19
N ASP A 66 14.47 12.09 8.71
CA ASP A 66 13.86 13.17 9.48
C ASP A 66 12.83 12.59 10.46
N HIS A 67 13.33 12.20 11.63
CA HIS A 67 12.48 11.84 12.74
C HIS A 67 11.69 13.06 13.21
N ALA A 68 10.38 12.89 13.38
CA ALA A 68 9.54 13.89 14.00
C ALA A 68 10.15 14.38 15.34
N PRO A 69 10.16 15.71 15.60
CA PRO A 69 10.76 16.24 16.81
C PRO A 69 10.07 15.69 18.06
N GLU A 70 10.85 15.44 19.11
CA GLU A 70 10.35 14.85 20.36
C GLU A 70 9.20 15.67 20.98
N SER A 71 9.24 16.99 20.84
CA SER A 71 8.17 17.88 21.28
C SER A 71 6.82 17.59 20.62
N LEU A 72 6.81 17.20 19.33
CA LEU A 72 5.59 16.80 18.63
C LEU A 72 5.07 15.47 19.16
N ARG A 73 5.96 14.49 19.39
CA ARG A 73 5.62 13.17 19.94
C ARG A 73 5.01 13.27 21.34
N GLN A 74 5.59 14.11 22.20
CA GLN A 74 5.07 14.39 23.54
C GLN A 74 3.68 15.02 23.50
N ARG A 75 3.49 16.05 22.65
CA ARG A 75 2.18 16.70 22.46
C ARG A 75 1.11 15.71 22.00
N LEU A 76 1.40 14.90 20.98
CA LEU A 76 0.47 13.88 20.48
C LEU A 76 0.11 12.86 21.56
N THR A 77 1.08 12.40 22.35
CA THR A 77 0.84 11.44 23.44
C THR A 77 -0.12 12.01 24.50
N ILE A 78 0.03 13.29 24.85
CA ILE A 78 -0.85 13.97 25.80
C ILE A 78 -2.27 14.09 25.22
N GLU A 79 -2.39 14.54 23.97
CA GLU A 79 -3.70 14.72 23.32
C GLU A 79 -4.45 13.40 23.10
N LEU A 80 -3.74 12.33 22.70
CA LEU A 80 -4.33 11.00 22.58
C LEU A 80 -4.90 10.51 23.91
N ARG A 81 -4.18 10.71 25.04
CA ARG A 81 -4.66 10.33 26.37
C ARG A 81 -5.86 11.16 26.85
N ARG A 82 -5.99 12.39 26.38
CA ARG A 82 -7.09 13.30 26.74
C ARG A 82 -8.41 12.92 26.05
N THR A 83 -8.36 12.32 24.87
CA THR A 83 -9.51 12.25 23.95
C THR A 83 -9.96 10.83 23.57
N ILE A 84 -9.66 9.80 24.39
CA ILE A 84 -10.17 8.45 24.11
C ILE A 84 -11.64 8.33 24.53
N VAL A 85 -12.55 8.69 23.63
CA VAL A 85 -13.92 8.14 23.62
C VAL A 85 -13.84 6.84 22.82
N ILE A 86 -13.90 5.71 23.49
CA ILE A 86 -13.97 4.40 22.84
C ILE A 86 -15.38 4.28 22.25
N THR A 87 -15.51 4.50 20.94
CA THR A 87 -16.74 4.17 20.23
C THR A 87 -16.68 2.69 19.87
N THR A 88 -17.26 1.84 20.71
CA THR A 88 -17.47 0.43 20.37
C THR A 88 -18.47 0.40 19.22
N THR A 89 -18.01 0.04 18.01
CA THR A 89 -18.94 -0.29 16.93
C THR A 89 -19.49 -1.67 17.23
N GLU A 90 -20.58 -1.74 17.99
CA GLU A 90 -21.43 -2.93 18.05
C GLU A 90 -21.81 -3.28 16.62
N THR A 91 -21.27 -4.40 16.15
CA THR A 91 -21.70 -5.01 14.90
C THR A 91 -23.03 -5.69 15.22
N ASP A 92 -24.11 -4.92 15.13
CA ASP A 92 -25.46 -5.45 15.23
C ASP A 92 -25.84 -6.13 13.91
N ASN A 93 -26.14 -7.42 14.03
CA ASN A 93 -26.92 -8.32 13.16
C ASN A 93 -26.25 -8.94 11.92
#